data_AF-A0A965V4X4-F1
#
_entry.id   AF-A0A965V4X4-F1
#
_cell.length_a   1.000
_cell.length_b   1.000
_cell.length_c   1.000
_cell.angle_alpha   90.00
_cell.angle_beta   90.00
_cell.angle_gamma   90.00
#
_symmetry.space_group_name_H-M   'P 1'
#
loop_
_entity.id
_entity.type
_entity.pdbx_description
1 polymer ?
#
loop_
_entity_poly.entity_id
_entity_poly.type
_entity_poly.pdbx_seq_one_letter_code
_entity_poly.pdbx_strand_id
1 'polypeptide(L)'
;MKHFHRTHISPDAVLAVADAFFPTIGLTPTAAAHRSRSWQGVVGTPEVLETLTITVKMEGGHYTFVEAHSTAQGESRLDRNVKKFFVQLHKQVDHRHASSAAY
;
A
#
# COMPACT_ATOMS: atom_id res chain seq x y z
N MET A 1 9.92 4.97 7.84
CA MET A 1 10.31 3.69 7.22
C MET A 1 9.99 3.66 5.73
N LYS A 2 10.72 2.86 4.93
CA LYS A 2 10.42 2.63 3.51
C LYS A 2 10.22 1.14 3.26
N HIS A 3 9.15 0.81 2.53
CA HIS A 3 8.90 -0.54 2.02
C HIS A 3 8.57 -0.49 0.54
N PHE A 4 8.80 -1.59 -0.16
CA PHE A 4 8.39 -1.70 -1.56
C PHE A 4 7.75 -3.06 -1.86
N HIS A 5 6.92 -3.09 -2.89
CA HIS A 5 6.32 -4.29 -3.44
C HIS A 5 6.22 -4.18 -4.96
N ARG A 6 6.40 -5.30 -5.66
CA ARG A 6 6.21 -5.40 -7.10
C ARG A 6 4.96 -6.20 -7.39
N THR A 7 4.11 -5.68 -8.27
CA THR A 7 2.85 -6.31 -8.66
C THR A 7 2.60 -6.14 -10.15
N HIS A 8 1.80 -7.03 -10.76
CA HIS A 8 1.31 -6.87 -12.14
C HIS A 8 0.05 -6.01 -12.24
N ILE A 9 -0.48 -5.53 -11.12
CA ILE A 9 -1.63 -4.61 -11.09
C ILE A 9 -1.20 -3.27 -11.70
N SER A 10 -2.07 -2.63 -12.50
CA SER A 10 -1.77 -1.32 -13.07
C SER A 10 -1.57 -0.27 -11.98
N PRO A 11 -0.74 0.76 -12.19
CA PRO A 11 -0.48 1.76 -11.16
C PRO A 11 -1.74 2.47 -10.67
N ASP A 12 -2.70 2.73 -11.56
CA ASP A 12 -3.96 3.40 -11.21
C ASP A 12 -4.84 2.51 -10.33
N ALA A 13 -4.89 1.19 -10.60
CA ALA A 13 -5.59 0.24 -9.76
C ALA A 13 -4.92 0.09 -8.39
N VAL A 14 -3.58 0.11 -8.31
CA VAL A 14 -2.87 0.13 -7.02
C VAL A 14 -3.29 1.35 -6.18
N LEU A 15 -3.32 2.54 -6.78
CA LEU A 15 -3.72 3.75 -6.07
C LEU A 15 -5.18 3.70 -5.62
N ALA A 16 -6.09 3.17 -6.45
CA ALA A 16 -7.48 2.98 -6.06
C ALA A 16 -7.63 2.03 -4.85
N VAL A 17 -6.85 0.94 -4.79
CA VAL A 17 -6.84 0.04 -3.63
C VAL A 17 -6.30 0.76 -2.39
N ALA A 18 -5.28 1.61 -2.55
CA ALA A 18 -4.73 2.39 -1.45
C ALA A 18 -5.75 3.41 -0.90
N ASP A 19 -6.45 4.11 -1.80
CA ASP A 19 -7.51 5.07 -1.49
C ASP A 19 -8.68 4.39 -0.73
N ALA A 20 -8.98 3.12 -1.04
CA ALA A 20 -9.97 2.34 -0.30
C ALA A 20 -9.45 1.79 1.04
N PHE A 21 -8.17 1.42 1.13
CA PHE A 21 -7.61 0.74 2.29
C PHE A 21 -7.26 1.68 3.45
N PHE A 22 -6.46 2.73 3.19
CA PHE A 22 -5.87 3.53 4.27
C PHE A 22 -6.87 4.34 5.10
N PRO A 23 -8.01 4.84 4.55
CA PRO A 23 -9.06 5.42 5.37
C PRO A 23 -9.67 4.47 6.41
N THR A 24 -9.71 3.16 6.13
CA THR A 24 -10.30 2.16 7.05
C THR A 24 -9.48 1.96 8.32
N ILE A 25 -8.21 2.40 8.33
CA ILE A 25 -7.31 2.30 9.48
C ILE A 25 -7.10 3.64 10.19
N GLY A 26 -7.91 4.65 9.89
CA GLY A 26 -7.88 5.96 10.56
C GLY A 26 -6.95 7.01 9.91
N LEU A 27 -6.47 6.76 8.68
CA LEU A 27 -5.72 7.76 7.93
C LEU A 27 -6.63 8.64 7.08
N THR A 28 -6.41 9.95 7.09
CA THR A 28 -7.14 10.90 6.25
C THR A 28 -6.30 11.26 5.03
N PRO A 29 -6.85 11.25 3.80
CA PRO A 29 -6.13 11.68 2.60
C PRO A 29 -5.67 13.14 2.72
N THR A 30 -4.43 13.42 2.30
CA THR A 30 -3.84 14.78 2.34
C THR A 30 -3.44 15.29 0.98
N ALA A 31 -2.97 14.42 0.09
CA ALA A 31 -2.59 14.79 -1.27
C ALA A 31 -2.83 13.65 -2.26
N ALA A 32 -3.23 14.00 -3.48
CA ALA A 32 -3.40 13.08 -4.58
C ALA A 32 -2.74 13.65 -5.84
N ALA A 33 -1.73 12.96 -6.35
CA ALA A 33 -1.04 13.29 -7.61
C ALA A 33 -1.19 12.12 -8.60
N HIS A 34 -0.82 12.30 -9.86
CA HIS A 34 -1.00 11.26 -10.89
C HIS A 34 -0.40 9.87 -10.50
N ARG A 35 0.77 9.85 -9.85
CA ARG A 35 1.50 8.62 -9.46
C ARG A 35 1.76 8.51 -7.97
N SER A 36 1.03 9.27 -7.15
CA SER A 36 1.23 9.26 -5.71
C SER A 36 -0.05 9.62 -4.95
N ARG A 37 -0.14 9.09 -3.74
CA ARG A 37 -1.17 9.41 -2.75
C ARG A 37 -0.51 9.57 -1.39
N SER A 38 -0.97 10.53 -0.62
CA SER A 38 -0.50 10.78 0.74
C SER A 38 -1.68 10.81 1.70
N TRP A 39 -1.44 10.32 2.91
CA TRP A 39 -2.37 10.34 4.02
C TRP A 39 -1.65 10.72 5.31
N GLN A 40 -2.42 11.19 6.27
CA GLN A 40 -1.96 11.43 7.64
C GLN A 40 -3.02 11.01 8.64
N GLY A 41 -2.60 10.59 9.83
CA GLY A 41 -3.53 10.26 10.90
C GLY A 41 -2.82 9.65 12.09
N VAL A 42 -3.59 9.42 13.15
CA VAL A 42 -3.08 8.78 14.36
C VAL A 42 -3.37 7.29 14.28
N VAL A 43 -2.32 6.47 14.23
CA VAL A 43 -2.46 5.02 14.04
C VAL A 43 -1.72 4.26 15.14
N GLY A 44 -2.46 3.80 16.14
CA GLY A 44 -1.93 3.00 17.25
C GLY A 44 -1.83 3.76 18.56
N THR A 45 -1.00 3.25 19.46
CA THR A 45 -0.81 3.79 20.82
C THR A 45 0.69 3.80 21.12
N PRO A 46 1.27 4.91 21.61
CA PRO A 46 0.65 6.21 21.90
C PRO A 46 0.14 6.94 20.65
N GLU A 47 -0.72 7.95 20.86
CA GLU A 47 -1.32 8.75 19.79
C GLU A 47 -0.29 9.66 19.12
N VAL A 48 0.42 9.12 18.13
CA VAL A 48 1.37 9.87 17.31
C VAL A 48 0.78 10.10 15.93
N LEU A 49 0.87 11.35 15.46
CA LEU A 49 0.51 11.68 14.09
C LEU A 49 1.56 11.09 13.14
N GLU A 50 1.13 10.16 12.30
CA GLU A 50 1.97 9.52 11.30
C GLU A 50 1.52 9.95 9.90
N THR A 51 2.49 10.02 8.98
CA THR A 51 2.22 10.27 7.57
C THR A 51 2.63 9.06 6.75
N LEU A 52 1.89 8.83 5.67
CA LEU A 52 2.15 7.78 4.70
C LEU A 52 2.05 8.37 3.31
N THR A 53 3.04 8.08 2.46
CA THR A 53 2.98 8.36 1.03
C THR A 53 3.21 7.07 0.27
N ILE A 54 2.30 6.78 -0.66
CA ILE A 54 2.44 5.71 -1.64
C ILE A 54 2.85 6.35 -2.96
N THR A 55 3.89 5.81 -3.58
CA THR A 55 4.27 6.16 -4.94
C THR A 55 4.25 4.90 -5.81
N VAL A 56 3.85 5.07 -7.07
CA VAL A 56 3.78 3.97 -8.03
C VAL A 56 4.49 4.36 -9.32
N LYS A 57 5.28 3.43 -9.86
CA LYS A 57 5.93 3.60 -11.16
C LYS A 57 5.96 2.28 -11.93
N MET A 58 5.99 2.36 -13.25
CA MET A 58 6.27 1.18 -14.06
C MET A 58 7.75 0.81 -13.94
N GLU A 59 8.03 -0.48 -13.79
CA GLU A 59 9.37 -1.05 -13.74
C GLU A 59 9.49 -2.19 -14.75
N GLY A 60 10.46 -2.10 -15.64
CA GLY A 60 10.70 -3.11 -16.69
C GLY A 60 9.57 -3.28 -17.71
N GLY A 61 8.57 -2.40 -17.73
CA GLY A 61 7.43 -2.44 -18.66
C GLY A 61 6.34 -3.47 -18.33
N HIS A 62 6.51 -4.26 -17.28
CA HIS A 62 5.57 -5.34 -16.92
C HIS A 62 5.17 -5.35 -15.45
N TYR A 63 6.00 -4.80 -14.56
CA TYR A 63 5.65 -4.63 -13.15
C TYR A 63 5.30 -3.19 -12.83
N THR A 64 4.39 -3.02 -11.88
CA THR A 64 4.25 -1.81 -11.10
C THR A 64 5.10 -1.95 -9.84
N PHE A 65 6.04 -1.04 -9.67
CA PHE A 65 6.78 -0.85 -8.44
C PHE A 65 5.99 0.10 -7.53
N VAL A 66 5.63 -0.39 -6.36
CA VAL A 66 4.87 0.32 -5.32
C VAL A 66 5.80 0.59 -4.16
N GLU A 67 6.01 1.85 -3.80
CA GLU A 67 6.80 2.24 -2.64
C GLU A 67 5.92 2.91 -1.60
N ALA A 68 6.07 2.48 -0.35
CA ALA A 68 5.43 3.06 0.81
C ALA A 68 6.49 3.77 1.65
N HIS A 69 6.32 5.07 1.84
CA HIS A 69 7.16 5.89 2.70
C HIS A 69 6.32 6.40 3.88
N SER A 70 6.68 5.99 5.10
CA SER A 70 6.02 6.43 6.33
C SER A 70 6.98 7.16 7.26
N THR A 71 6.48 8.08 8.09
CA THR A 71 7.25 8.64 9.22
C THR A 71 7.29 7.72 10.43
N ALA A 72 6.43 6.70 10.45
CA ALA A 72 6.36 5.71 11.50
C ALA A 72 7.69 4.95 11.72
N GLN A 73 7.93 4.56 12.97
CA GLN A 73 9.01 3.64 13.33
C GLN A 73 8.72 2.22 12.80
N GLY A 74 9.77 1.41 12.63
CA GLY A 74 9.64 -0.01 12.30
C GLY A 74 8.75 -0.75 13.30
N GLU A 75 7.98 -1.72 12.83
CA GLU A 75 7.02 -2.54 13.62
C GLU A 75 5.84 -1.77 14.25
N SER A 76 5.71 -0.47 13.98
CA SER A 76 4.51 0.30 14.30
C SER A 76 3.23 -0.32 13.72
N ARG A 77 2.08 0.12 14.22
CA ARG A 77 0.79 -0.33 13.70
C ARG A 77 0.62 0.07 12.23
N LEU A 78 1.12 1.24 11.82
CA LEU A 78 1.13 1.65 10.42
C LEU A 78 2.05 0.77 9.57
N ASP A 79 3.26 0.45 10.02
CA ASP A 79 4.18 -0.46 9.34
C ASP A 79 3.54 -1.82 9.04
N ARG A 80 2.85 -2.39 10.03
CA ARG A 80 2.11 -3.66 9.86
C ARG A 80 0.96 -3.52 8.87
N ASN A 81 0.24 -2.40 8.86
CA ASN A 81 -0.84 -2.17 7.91
C ASN A 81 -0.34 -1.94 6.48
N VAL A 82 0.83 -1.33 6.28
CA VAL A 82 1.49 -1.25 4.97
C VAL A 82 1.79 -2.65 4.43
N LYS A 83 2.31 -3.55 5.27
CA LYS A 83 2.54 -4.95 4.87
C LYS A 83 1.22 -5.68 4.53
N LYS A 84 0.15 -5.45 5.30
CA LYS A 84 -1.19 -5.99 4.98
C LYS A 84 -1.73 -5.47 3.65
N PHE A 85 -1.53 -4.19 3.36
CA PHE A 85 -1.88 -3.60 2.07
C PHE A 85 -1.15 -4.30 0.92
N PHE A 86 0.15 -4.57 1.06
CA PHE A 86 0.89 -5.35 0.04
C PHE A 86 0.39 -6.78 -0.11
N VAL A 87 0.02 -7.45 0.98
CA VAL A 87 -0.63 -8.78 0.92
C VAL A 87 -1.96 -8.69 0.15
N GLN A 88 -2.74 -7.63 0.33
CA GLN A 88 -3.99 -7.43 -0.41
C GLN A 88 -3.74 -7.22 -1.91
N LEU A 89 -2.72 -6.44 -2.30
CA LEU A 89 -2.32 -6.31 -3.71
C LEU A 89 -1.88 -7.65 -4.30
N HIS A 90 -1.11 -8.43 -3.56
CA HIS A 90 -0.69 -9.76 -4.01
C HIS A 90 -1.88 -10.68 -4.27
N LYS A 91 -2.85 -10.74 -3.34
CA LYS A 91 -4.06 -11.55 -3.48
C LYS A 91 -4.93 -11.16 -4.69
N GLN A 92 -4.96 -9.88 -5.07
CA GLN A 92 -5.69 -9.45 -6.26
C GLN A 92 -5.09 -9.96 -7.57
N VAL A 93 -3.77 -10.18 -7.59
CA VAL A 93 -3.11 -10.88 -8.70
C VAL A 93 -3.45 -12.38 -8.67
N ASP A 94 -3.43 -12.97 -7.48
CA ASP A 94 -3.69 -14.41 -7.30
C ASP A 94 -5.12 -14.83 -7.59
N HIS A 95 -6.13 -13.95 -7.55
CA HIS A 95 -7.48 -14.31 -8.01
C HIS A 95 -7.52 -14.75 -9.49
N ARG A 96 -6.48 -14.46 -10.30
CA ARG A 96 -6.29 -15.04 -11.64
C ARG A 96 -5.50 -16.35 -11.65
N HIS A 97 -4.76 -16.65 -10.58
CA HIS A 97 -4.19 -17.96 -10.30
C HIS A 97 -5.15 -18.72 -9.40
N ALA A 98 -6.23 -19.26 -9.97
CA ALA A 98 -6.99 -20.28 -9.26
C ALA A 98 -5.99 -21.37 -8.83
N SER A 99 -5.77 -21.50 -7.53
CA SER A 99 -4.94 -22.56 -6.97
C SER A 99 -5.59 -23.88 -7.35
N SER A 100 -5.15 -24.49 -8.47
CA SER A 100 -5.41 -25.89 -8.70
C SER A 100 -4.64 -26.60 -7.59
N ALA A 101 -5.35 -27.08 -6.57
CA ALA A 101 -4.82 -28.08 -5.69
C ALA A 101 -4.40 -29.25 -6.59
N ALA A 102 -3.09 -29.39 -6.82
CA ALA A 102 -2.53 -30.60 -7.40
C ALA A 102 -2.62 -31.65 -6.29
N TYR A 103 -3.60 -32.54 -6.42
CA TYR A 103 -3.63 -33.83 -5.72
C TYR A 103 -3.16 -34.89 -6.70
#